data_AF-A0AAV4I2I9-F1
#
_entry.id   AF-A0AAV4I2I9-F1
#
_cell.length_a   1.000
_cell.length_b   1.000
_cell.length_c   1.000
_cell.angle_alpha   90.00
_cell.angle_beta   90.00
_cell.angle_gamma   90.00
#
_symmetry.space_group_name_H-M   'P 1'
#
loop_
_entity.id
_entity.type
_entity.pdbx_description
1 polymer ?
#
loop_
_entity_poly.entity_id
_entity_poly.type
_entity_poly.pdbx_seq_one_letter_code
_entity_poly.pdbx_strand_id
1 'polypeptide(L)'
;MDSISSKRSRRLNFSLIIEEIKNQVLQRLESVTSDNDFTSGDELGGSKESSIRRRRKAKDALTKSGEAGKAEQKKPTSAGATLVEEEKAETGNVTRAVFLKYIRAVGPVVFLIMTVIYTAYQGSSTYSAIWLSMWTDDSVLTNASRAGTSEYNNKNTMYLTIYALLGLAQGATVLVFALVSASRMVKASGELHTGMLENVMRSPMAFYDTTPMGRVLNRFSRDVDTLDVALPSTIRSFYSCMFRVTGTLITIAYSTPIFLVVVLPLGILYWFIQRFYIPTSRQLRRIESTTRSPIYVHFSETVSGAASIRSYGVQERFVAESRYRTDNNLSFYFASIVANR
;
A
#
# COMPACT_ATOMS: atom_id res chain seq x y z
N MET A 1 -53.15 -26.87 -21.76
CA MET A 1 -51.72 -27.26 -21.83
C MET A 1 -50.78 -26.15 -21.34
N ASP A 2 -51.28 -24.97 -20.95
CA ASP A 2 -50.49 -23.74 -20.79
C ASP A 2 -49.86 -23.52 -19.40
N SER A 3 -50.32 -24.22 -18.36
CA SER A 3 -49.80 -24.10 -16.99
C SER A 3 -48.39 -24.72 -16.82
N ILE A 4 -48.07 -25.77 -17.59
CA ILE A 4 -46.79 -26.48 -17.50
C ILE A 4 -45.67 -25.72 -18.23
N SER A 5 -46.00 -25.03 -19.33
CA SER A 5 -45.07 -24.18 -20.09
C SER A 5 -44.57 -22.98 -19.27
N SER A 6 -45.48 -22.31 -18.55
CA SER A 6 -45.17 -21.14 -17.71
C SER A 6 -44.27 -21.49 -16.51
N LYS A 7 -44.49 -22.64 -15.85
CA LYS A 7 -43.63 -23.11 -14.75
C LYS A 7 -42.22 -23.50 -15.25
N ARG A 8 -42.11 -24.05 -16.45
CA ARG A 8 -40.81 -24.44 -17.05
C ARG A 8 -39.99 -23.19 -17.43
N SER A 9 -40.65 -22.20 -18.04
CA SER A 9 -40.02 -20.90 -18.38
C SER A 9 -39.52 -20.14 -17.15
N ARG A 10 -40.29 -20.10 -16.05
CA ARG A 10 -39.83 -19.47 -14.79
C ARG A 10 -38.65 -20.19 -14.15
N ARG A 11 -38.56 -21.52 -14.25
CA ARG A 11 -37.39 -22.28 -13.74
C ARG A 11 -36.13 -22.05 -14.58
N LEU A 12 -36.27 -21.95 -15.90
CA LEU A 12 -35.15 -21.62 -16.80
C LEU A 12 -34.63 -20.19 -16.58
N ASN A 13 -35.52 -19.22 -16.37
CA ASN A 13 -35.10 -17.85 -16.06
C ASN A 13 -34.41 -17.76 -14.70
N PHE A 14 -34.85 -18.54 -13.70
CA PHE A 14 -34.20 -18.56 -12.40
C PHE A 14 -32.83 -19.25 -12.43
N SER A 15 -32.66 -20.32 -13.22
CA SER A 15 -31.34 -20.95 -13.40
C SER A 15 -30.36 -20.04 -14.13
N LEU A 16 -30.83 -19.30 -15.14
CA LEU A 16 -30.01 -18.30 -15.85
C LEU A 16 -29.57 -17.17 -14.93
N ILE A 17 -30.45 -16.66 -14.07
CA ILE A 17 -30.11 -15.64 -13.07
C ILE A 17 -29.07 -16.16 -12.08
N ILE A 18 -29.16 -17.42 -11.66
CA ILE A 18 -28.17 -18.04 -10.77
C ILE A 18 -26.81 -18.20 -11.48
N GLU A 19 -26.79 -18.58 -12.75
CA GLU A 19 -25.57 -18.65 -13.54
C GLU A 19 -24.92 -17.28 -13.74
N GLU A 20 -25.73 -16.25 -14.02
CA GLU A 20 -25.27 -14.86 -14.15
C GLU A 20 -24.62 -14.36 -12.85
N ILE A 21 -25.28 -14.59 -11.70
CA ILE A 21 -24.75 -14.23 -10.39
C ILE A 21 -23.47 -15.02 -10.08
N LYS A 22 -23.45 -16.32 -10.38
CA LYS A 22 -22.26 -17.16 -10.19
C LYS A 22 -21.09 -16.65 -11.03
N ASN A 23 -21.32 -16.26 -12.28
CA ASN A 23 -20.29 -15.73 -13.17
C ASN A 23 -19.82 -14.34 -12.74
N GLN A 24 -20.72 -13.46 -12.26
CA GLN A 24 -20.33 -12.18 -11.69
C GLN A 24 -19.52 -12.33 -10.39
N VAL A 25 -19.90 -13.29 -9.53
CA VAL A 25 -19.15 -13.59 -8.31
C VAL A 25 -17.79 -14.19 -8.66
N LEU A 26 -17.71 -15.09 -9.65
CA LEU A 26 -16.44 -15.65 -10.12
C LEU A 26 -15.53 -14.59 -10.75
N GLN A 27 -16.06 -13.68 -11.57
CA GLN A 27 -15.28 -12.56 -12.11
C GLN A 27 -14.78 -11.60 -11.02
N ARG A 28 -15.61 -11.30 -10.01
CA ARG A 28 -15.17 -10.53 -8.84
C ARG A 28 -14.18 -11.29 -7.98
N LEU A 29 -14.33 -12.62 -7.87
CA LEU A 29 -13.37 -13.46 -7.19
C LEU A 29 -12.04 -13.42 -7.92
N GLU A 30 -12.05 -13.60 -9.25
CA GLU A 30 -10.88 -13.54 -10.12
C GLU A 30 -10.20 -12.17 -10.08
N SER A 31 -10.93 -11.05 -10.01
CA SER A 31 -10.32 -9.72 -9.86
C SER A 31 -9.70 -9.51 -8.47
N VAL A 32 -10.35 -10.03 -7.43
CA VAL A 32 -9.85 -9.91 -6.04
C VAL A 32 -8.71 -10.91 -5.77
N THR A 33 -8.71 -12.04 -6.46
CA THR A 33 -7.60 -12.99 -6.47
C THR A 33 -6.48 -12.50 -7.38
N SER A 34 -6.73 -11.88 -8.54
CA SER A 34 -5.67 -11.33 -9.39
C SER A 34 -4.90 -10.20 -8.70
N ASP A 35 -5.56 -9.45 -7.81
CA ASP A 35 -4.91 -8.47 -6.93
C ASP A 35 -4.01 -9.12 -5.86
N ASN A 36 -4.05 -10.45 -5.69
CA ASN A 36 -3.37 -11.17 -4.61
C ASN A 36 -2.74 -12.52 -5.03
N ASP A 37 -2.77 -12.93 -6.30
CA ASP A 37 -2.24 -14.20 -6.76
C ASP A 37 -0.75 -14.07 -7.06
N PHE A 38 0.00 -13.69 -6.02
CA PHE A 38 1.37 -14.16 -5.92
C PHE A 38 1.90 -14.15 -4.48
N THR A 39 1.42 -15.09 -3.66
CA THR A 39 2.25 -15.84 -2.70
C THR A 39 1.38 -16.95 -2.12
N SER A 40 1.81 -18.20 -2.25
CA SER A 40 1.23 -19.43 -1.67
C SER A 40 0.33 -20.23 -2.62
N GLY A 41 0.92 -21.05 -3.49
CA GLY A 41 0.15 -22.15 -4.07
C GLY A 41 0.69 -22.80 -5.32
N ASP A 42 1.95 -23.27 -5.34
CA ASP A 42 2.29 -24.39 -6.22
C ASP A 42 3.42 -25.25 -5.65
N GLU A 43 3.17 -25.94 -4.53
CA GLU A 43 4.10 -26.94 -3.97
C GLU A 43 3.44 -28.15 -3.30
N LEU A 44 2.16 -28.46 -3.58
CA LEU A 44 1.46 -29.57 -2.89
C LEU A 44 1.04 -30.74 -3.79
N GLY A 45 1.60 -30.87 -4.99
CA GLY A 45 1.26 -31.95 -5.93
C GLY A 45 2.15 -33.22 -5.92
N GLY A 46 3.45 -33.13 -5.63
CA GLY A 46 4.40 -34.20 -5.99
C GLY A 46 4.98 -35.07 -4.86
N SER A 47 4.85 -34.68 -3.59
CA SER A 47 5.75 -35.21 -2.55
C SER A 47 5.19 -36.38 -1.73
N LYS A 48 3.87 -36.61 -1.72
CA LYS A 48 3.29 -37.62 -0.80
C LYS A 48 3.46 -39.08 -1.28
N GLU A 49 3.53 -39.34 -2.59
CA GLU A 49 3.63 -40.71 -3.11
C GLU A 49 5.04 -41.32 -2.99
N SER A 50 6.09 -40.50 -3.02
CA SER A 50 7.48 -40.96 -2.88
C SER A 50 7.85 -41.33 -1.44
N SER A 51 7.16 -40.74 -0.45
CA SER A 51 7.43 -40.94 0.98
C SER A 51 7.01 -42.32 1.50
N ILE A 52 5.94 -42.91 0.94
CA ILE A 52 5.42 -44.22 1.38
C ILE A 52 6.25 -45.36 0.78
N ARG A 53 6.79 -45.19 -0.45
CA ARG A 53 7.63 -46.20 -1.11
C ARG A 53 9.04 -46.29 -0.51
N ARG A 54 9.55 -45.19 0.06
CA ARG A 54 10.88 -45.15 0.72
C ARG A 54 10.91 -45.81 2.11
N ARG A 55 9.79 -45.79 2.84
CA ARG A 55 9.70 -46.38 4.19
C ARG A 55 9.72 -47.91 4.18
N ARG A 56 9.34 -48.55 3.07
CA ARG A 56 9.47 -50.02 2.88
C ARG A 56 10.92 -50.45 2.62
N LYS A 57 11.69 -49.73 1.79
CA LYS A 57 13.11 -50.07 1.53
C LYS A 57 14.04 -49.87 2.73
N ALA A 58 13.73 -48.96 3.64
CA ALA A 58 14.54 -48.73 4.84
C ALA A 58 14.33 -49.80 5.93
N LYS A 59 13.23 -50.56 5.89
CA LYS A 59 12.96 -51.63 6.86
C LYS A 59 13.65 -52.94 6.50
N ASP A 60 13.90 -53.19 5.21
CA ASP A 60 14.60 -54.39 4.73
C ASP A 60 16.14 -54.29 4.84
N ALA A 61 16.69 -53.09 5.04
CA ALA A 61 18.13 -52.86 5.17
C ALA A 61 18.65 -52.95 6.62
N LEU A 62 17.78 -53.07 7.63
CA LEU A 62 18.16 -53.03 9.05
C LEU A 62 18.38 -54.41 9.69
N THR A 63 18.44 -55.49 8.91
CA THR A 63 18.62 -56.87 9.39
C THR A 63 19.98 -57.49 9.03
N LYS A 64 20.94 -56.72 8.51
CA LYS A 64 22.32 -57.19 8.32
C LYS A 64 23.34 -56.09 8.59
N SER A 65 23.89 -56.08 9.80
CA SER A 65 25.33 -55.95 10.07
C SER A 65 25.50 -55.79 11.58
N GLY A 66 26.04 -56.83 12.21
CA GLY A 66 26.64 -56.73 13.53
C GLY A 66 28.06 -56.17 13.45
N GLU A 67 28.53 -55.82 14.64
CA GLU A 67 29.91 -55.69 15.10
C GLU A 67 30.66 -54.34 14.97
N ALA A 68 30.88 -53.78 16.17
CA ALA A 68 32.11 -53.23 16.74
C ALA A 68 32.73 -51.94 16.19
N GLY A 69 32.77 -50.91 17.06
CA GLY A 69 33.69 -49.78 16.97
C GLY A 69 33.19 -48.51 17.66
N LYS A 70 33.66 -48.23 18.88
CA LYS A 70 33.41 -46.96 19.60
C LYS A 70 34.12 -45.79 18.89
N ALA A 71 33.35 -44.80 18.44
CA ALA A 71 33.83 -43.44 18.15
C ALA A 71 32.68 -42.45 18.39
N GLU A 72 32.99 -41.30 18.96
CA GLU A 72 32.09 -40.22 19.39
C GLU A 72 31.01 -39.86 18.36
N GLN A 73 29.76 -39.83 18.82
CA GLN A 73 28.59 -39.38 18.05
C GLN A 73 28.63 -37.87 17.82
N LYS A 74 29.08 -37.44 16.62
CA LYS A 74 28.45 -36.29 15.96
C LYS A 74 27.16 -36.79 15.30
N LYS A 75 26.01 -36.28 15.78
CA LYS A 75 24.70 -36.52 15.15
C LYS A 75 24.77 -36.16 13.66
N PRO A 76 24.38 -37.04 12.73
CA PRO A 76 24.19 -36.65 11.34
C PRO A 76 22.92 -35.81 11.28
N THR A 77 23.06 -34.51 11.05
CA THR A 77 21.94 -33.66 10.64
C THR A 77 21.46 -34.19 9.30
N SER A 78 20.30 -34.84 9.29
CA SER A 78 19.59 -35.18 8.07
C SER A 78 19.11 -33.90 7.39
N ALA A 79 20.02 -33.22 6.72
CA ALA A 79 19.72 -32.13 5.80
C ALA A 79 19.14 -32.73 4.52
N GLY A 80 17.84 -33.04 4.55
CA GLY A 80 17.05 -33.01 3.33
C GLY A 80 16.97 -31.55 2.91
N ALA A 81 17.82 -31.14 1.97
CA ALA A 81 17.98 -29.77 1.52
C ALA A 81 16.66 -29.20 0.98
N THR A 82 15.96 -28.41 1.79
CA THR A 82 15.05 -27.38 1.29
C THR A 82 15.92 -26.32 0.60
N LEU A 83 16.03 -26.42 -0.72
CA LEU A 83 16.81 -25.49 -1.57
C LEU A 83 16.17 -24.09 -1.63
N VAL A 84 14.88 -24.01 -1.32
CA VAL A 84 14.14 -22.75 -1.29
C VAL A 84 14.40 -22.02 0.01
N GLU A 85 15.06 -20.86 -0.09
CA GLU A 85 15.29 -19.99 1.07
C GLU A 85 13.97 -19.31 1.47
N GLU A 86 13.56 -19.45 2.74
CA GLU A 86 12.40 -18.72 3.27
C GLU A 86 12.66 -17.21 3.27
N GLU A 87 11.68 -16.44 2.81
CA GLU A 87 11.80 -14.99 2.68
C GLU A 87 11.87 -14.33 4.06
N LYS A 88 13.05 -13.86 4.44
CA LYS A 88 13.24 -13.08 5.66
C LYS A 88 12.76 -11.65 5.40
N ALA A 89 11.57 -11.32 5.88
CA ALA A 89 11.13 -9.94 5.96
C ALA A 89 12.10 -9.16 6.88
N GLU A 90 12.75 -8.12 6.36
CA GLU A 90 13.56 -7.23 7.21
C GLU A 90 12.65 -6.57 8.25
N THR A 91 12.94 -6.81 9.54
CA THR A 91 12.18 -6.25 10.65
C THR A 91 12.91 -5.02 11.19
N GLY A 92 12.35 -3.82 10.98
CA GLY A 92 13.01 -2.60 11.46
C GLY A 92 12.48 -1.30 10.85
N ASN A 93 13.21 -0.22 11.09
CA ASN A 93 13.01 1.05 10.39
C ASN A 93 13.62 0.96 8.99
N VAL A 94 12.94 1.54 8.00
CA VAL A 94 13.46 1.63 6.64
C VAL A 94 14.76 2.44 6.64
N THR A 95 15.83 1.85 6.13
CA THR A 95 17.15 2.50 6.02
C THR A 95 17.05 3.73 5.13
N ARG A 96 17.62 4.87 5.56
CA ARG A 96 17.64 6.12 4.78
C ARG A 96 18.20 5.94 3.37
N ALA A 97 19.10 4.98 3.19
CA ALA A 97 19.66 4.59 1.91
C ALA A 97 18.59 4.22 0.86
N VAL A 98 17.46 3.62 1.27
CA VAL A 98 16.36 3.26 0.37
C VAL A 98 15.69 4.51 -0.19
N PHE A 99 15.43 5.51 0.66
CA PHE A 99 14.91 6.81 0.22
C PHE A 99 15.88 7.53 -0.72
N LEU A 100 17.18 7.52 -0.41
CA LEU A 100 18.19 8.11 -1.28
C LEU A 100 18.28 7.42 -2.65
N LYS A 101 18.08 6.09 -2.70
CA LYS A 101 18.05 5.35 -3.97
C LYS A 101 16.88 5.79 -4.85
N TYR A 102 15.70 5.99 -4.26
CA TYR A 102 14.54 6.52 -4.99
C TYR A 102 14.77 7.97 -5.46
N ILE A 103 15.30 8.85 -4.60
CA ILE A 103 15.63 10.23 -4.97
C ILE A 103 16.67 10.26 -6.09
N ARG A 104 17.62 9.33 -6.10
CA ARG A 104 18.61 9.20 -7.17
C ARG A 104 17.97 8.80 -8.50
N ALA A 105 16.99 7.88 -8.48
CA ALA A 105 16.25 7.47 -9.69
C ALA A 105 15.35 8.60 -10.23
N VAL A 106 14.78 9.44 -9.35
CA VAL A 106 14.06 10.67 -9.77
C VAL A 106 15.02 11.72 -10.34
N GLY A 107 16.26 11.73 -9.86
CA GLY A 107 17.28 12.72 -10.16
C GLY A 107 17.31 13.82 -9.08
N PRO A 108 18.43 14.02 -8.37
CA PRO A 108 18.49 14.94 -7.23
C PRO A 108 18.25 16.40 -7.64
N VAL A 109 18.73 16.81 -8.82
CA VAL A 109 18.53 18.16 -9.36
C VAL A 109 17.04 18.42 -9.65
N VAL A 110 16.37 17.43 -10.26
CA VAL A 110 14.95 17.50 -10.57
C VAL A 110 14.13 17.56 -9.28
N PHE A 111 14.46 16.74 -8.30
CA PHE A 111 13.81 16.75 -6.99
C PHE A 111 13.93 18.12 -6.30
N LEU A 112 15.10 18.76 -6.39
CA LEU A 112 15.32 20.12 -5.88
C LEU A 112 14.47 21.15 -6.62
N ILE A 113 14.42 21.09 -7.97
CA ILE A 113 13.56 21.96 -8.78
C ILE A 113 12.09 21.77 -8.40
N MET A 114 11.62 20.53 -8.23
CA MET A 114 10.25 20.23 -7.80
C MET A 114 9.94 20.83 -6.42
N THR A 115 10.89 20.76 -5.49
CA THR A 115 10.77 21.36 -4.15
C THR A 115 10.64 22.88 -4.25
N VAL A 116 11.44 23.53 -5.08
CA VAL A 116 11.40 24.99 -5.29
C VAL A 116 10.08 25.41 -5.92
N ILE A 117 9.61 24.71 -6.96
CA ILE A 117 8.32 25.00 -7.61
C ILE A 117 7.17 24.84 -6.61
N TYR A 118 7.16 23.78 -5.79
CA TYR A 118 6.11 23.58 -4.79
C TYR A 118 6.15 24.64 -3.68
N THR A 119 7.36 25.08 -3.31
CA THR A 119 7.54 26.20 -2.36
C THR A 119 6.99 27.49 -2.96
N ALA A 120 7.20 27.76 -4.26
CA ALA A 120 6.63 28.91 -4.94
C ALA A 120 5.10 28.84 -5.00
N TYR A 121 4.51 27.66 -5.24
CA TYR A 121 3.05 27.46 -5.17
C TYR A 121 2.50 27.80 -3.78
N GLN A 122 3.12 27.25 -2.72
CA GLN A 122 2.69 27.50 -1.34
C GLN A 122 2.93 28.97 -0.94
N GLY A 123 4.03 29.57 -1.39
CA GLY A 123 4.37 30.97 -1.18
C GLY A 123 3.32 31.89 -1.78
N SER A 124 2.97 31.69 -3.05
CA SER A 124 1.88 32.42 -3.73
C SER A 124 0.54 32.25 -3.02
N SER A 125 0.23 31.03 -2.54
CA SER A 125 -1.00 30.79 -1.76
C SER A 125 -1.02 31.56 -0.43
N THR A 126 0.12 31.60 0.27
CA THR A 126 0.25 32.29 1.56
C THR A 126 0.19 33.81 1.35
N TYR A 127 0.87 34.31 0.32
CA TYR A 127 0.84 35.72 -0.04
C TYR A 127 -0.55 36.18 -0.48
N SER A 128 -1.29 35.37 -1.23
CA SER A 128 -2.67 35.65 -1.61
C SER A 128 -3.59 35.82 -0.39
N ALA A 129 -3.41 35.00 0.64
CA ALA A 129 -4.16 35.14 1.89
C ALA A 129 -3.81 36.45 2.64
N ILE A 130 -2.53 36.82 2.69
CA ILE A 130 -2.08 38.10 3.29
C ILE A 130 -2.61 39.28 2.47
N TRP A 131 -2.56 39.19 1.15
CA TRP A 131 -3.09 40.20 0.24
C TRP A 131 -4.59 40.43 0.45
N LEU A 132 -5.36 39.36 0.64
CA LEU A 132 -6.79 39.46 0.94
C LEU A 132 -7.03 40.17 2.29
N SER A 133 -6.22 39.89 3.31
CA SER A 133 -6.29 40.62 4.60
C SER A 133 -6.03 42.12 4.41
N MET A 134 -5.00 42.49 3.64
CA MET A 134 -4.71 43.91 3.35
C MET A 134 -5.84 44.57 2.55
N TRP A 135 -6.46 43.84 1.62
CA TRP A 135 -7.60 44.33 0.85
C TRP A 135 -8.81 44.63 1.76
N THR A 136 -9.07 43.78 2.76
CA THR A 136 -10.18 43.98 3.71
C THR A 136 -9.92 45.08 4.75
N ASP A 137 -8.66 45.37 5.07
CA ASP A 137 -8.28 46.35 6.10
C ASP A 137 -8.11 47.80 5.58
N ASP A 138 -8.13 48.01 4.26
CA ASP A 138 -7.91 49.35 3.67
C ASP A 138 -9.03 50.34 4.04
N SER A 139 -8.64 51.42 4.73
CA SER A 139 -9.51 52.53 5.16
C SER A 139 -10.39 53.14 4.06
N VAL A 140 -9.99 53.09 2.79
CA VAL A 140 -10.79 53.64 1.68
C VAL A 140 -11.93 52.70 1.28
N LEU A 141 -11.72 51.39 1.43
CA LEU A 141 -12.64 50.34 1.02
C LEU A 141 -13.62 49.96 2.15
N THR A 142 -13.21 50.10 3.41
CA THR A 142 -14.06 49.84 4.59
C THR A 142 -15.11 50.93 4.85
N ASN A 143 -14.91 52.14 4.31
CA ASN A 143 -15.84 53.25 4.47
C ASN A 143 -17.00 53.19 3.49
N ALA A 144 -18.17 52.73 3.95
CA ALA A 144 -19.40 52.62 3.15
C ALA A 144 -19.84 53.95 2.49
N SER A 145 -19.51 55.10 3.10
CA SER A 145 -19.84 56.43 2.55
C SER A 145 -19.05 56.81 1.30
N ARG A 146 -17.96 56.11 0.97
CA ARG A 146 -17.14 56.31 -0.24
C ARG A 146 -17.43 55.28 -1.34
N ALA A 147 -18.38 54.37 -1.10
CA ALA A 147 -18.83 53.42 -2.10
C ALA A 147 -19.43 54.17 -3.30
N GLY A 148 -18.68 54.24 -4.40
CA GLY A 148 -19.07 54.94 -5.63
C GLY A 148 -18.12 56.06 -6.08
N THR A 149 -17.12 56.45 -5.28
CA THR A 149 -16.08 57.39 -5.73
C THR A 149 -15.14 56.70 -6.75
N SER A 150 -14.60 57.45 -7.72
CA SER A 150 -13.61 56.93 -8.69
C SER A 150 -12.38 56.30 -7.99
N GLU A 151 -11.96 56.86 -6.85
CA GLU A 151 -10.86 56.34 -6.02
C GLU A 151 -11.16 54.95 -5.43
N TYR A 152 -12.39 54.71 -4.97
CA TYR A 152 -12.84 53.40 -4.46
C TYR A 152 -12.75 52.34 -5.56
N ASN A 153 -13.29 52.66 -6.75
CA ASN A 153 -13.30 51.73 -7.89
C ASN A 153 -11.88 51.44 -8.38
N ASN A 154 -10.99 52.44 -8.44
CA ASN A 154 -9.60 52.24 -8.87
C ASN A 154 -8.83 51.34 -7.89
N LYS A 155 -8.90 51.62 -6.58
CA LYS A 155 -8.27 50.77 -5.55
C LYS A 155 -8.83 49.35 -5.55
N ASN A 156 -10.14 49.20 -5.63
CA ASN A 156 -10.77 47.87 -5.68
C ASN A 156 -10.31 47.07 -6.91
N THR A 157 -10.22 47.73 -8.06
CA THR A 157 -9.72 47.14 -9.30
C THR A 157 -8.25 46.73 -9.18
N MET A 158 -7.41 47.54 -8.52
CA MET A 158 -6.01 47.20 -8.24
C MET A 158 -5.88 45.94 -7.35
N TYR A 159 -6.60 45.86 -6.23
CA TYR A 159 -6.56 44.66 -5.38
C TYR A 159 -7.07 43.41 -6.09
N LEU A 160 -8.18 43.55 -6.84
CA LEU A 160 -8.78 42.46 -7.62
C LEU A 160 -7.84 41.95 -8.72
N THR A 161 -7.20 42.86 -9.46
CA THR A 161 -6.27 42.50 -10.54
C THR A 161 -5.04 41.79 -10.02
N ILE A 162 -4.43 42.27 -8.93
CA ILE A 162 -3.28 41.60 -8.29
C ILE A 162 -3.70 40.23 -7.74
N TYR A 163 -4.85 40.13 -7.09
CA TYR A 163 -5.38 38.86 -6.60
C TYR A 163 -5.61 37.85 -7.75
N ALA A 164 -6.18 38.31 -8.86
CA ALA A 164 -6.37 37.48 -10.06
C ALA A 164 -5.03 37.00 -10.65
N LEU A 165 -4.03 37.88 -10.74
CA LEU A 165 -2.68 37.51 -11.21
C LEU A 165 -2.00 36.50 -10.30
N LEU A 166 -2.13 36.64 -8.98
CA LEU A 166 -1.62 35.68 -8.00
C LEU A 166 -2.31 34.31 -8.13
N GLY A 167 -3.62 34.29 -8.35
CA GLY A 167 -4.38 33.06 -8.62
C GLY A 167 -3.93 32.36 -9.90
N LEU A 168 -3.70 33.12 -10.97
CA LEU A 168 -3.15 32.59 -12.22
C LEU A 168 -1.72 32.05 -12.04
N ALA A 169 -0.86 32.76 -11.32
CA ALA A 169 0.49 32.31 -11.02
C ALA A 169 0.50 31.04 -10.15
N GLN A 170 -0.41 30.96 -9.18
CA GLN A 170 -0.62 29.76 -8.36
C GLN A 170 -1.06 28.57 -9.24
N GLY A 171 -2.04 28.78 -10.11
CA GLY A 171 -2.53 27.78 -11.07
C GLY A 171 -1.46 27.28 -12.03
N ALA A 172 -0.67 28.20 -12.59
CA ALA A 172 0.45 27.85 -13.47
C ALA A 172 1.53 27.04 -12.73
N THR A 173 1.87 27.45 -11.51
CA THR A 173 2.91 26.77 -10.71
C THR A 173 2.50 25.35 -10.34
N VAL A 174 1.24 25.13 -9.93
CA VAL A 174 0.74 23.77 -9.61
C VAL A 174 0.67 22.89 -10.86
N LEU A 175 0.32 23.46 -12.02
CA LEU A 175 0.29 22.73 -13.28
C LEU A 175 1.70 22.28 -13.69
N VAL A 176 2.67 23.18 -13.66
CA VAL A 176 4.08 22.86 -13.95
C VAL A 176 4.60 21.80 -12.98
N PHE A 177 4.30 21.92 -11.69
CA PHE A 177 4.66 20.89 -10.71
C PHE A 177 4.02 19.54 -11.04
N ALA A 178 2.73 19.51 -11.37
CA ALA A 178 2.02 18.28 -11.71
C ALA A 178 2.66 17.58 -12.92
N LEU A 179 2.93 18.31 -14.00
CA LEU A 179 3.55 17.77 -15.23
C LEU A 179 4.99 17.27 -14.99
N VAL A 180 5.81 18.05 -14.29
CA VAL A 180 7.18 17.66 -13.96
C VAL A 180 7.16 16.44 -13.02
N SER A 181 6.31 16.44 -12.00
CA SER A 181 6.22 15.31 -11.06
C SER A 181 5.79 14.01 -11.76
N ALA A 182 4.75 14.06 -12.58
CA ALA A 182 4.23 12.89 -13.29
C ALA A 182 5.26 12.31 -14.26
N SER A 183 5.88 13.15 -15.11
CA SER A 183 6.89 12.69 -16.06
C SER A 183 8.13 12.09 -15.38
N ARG A 184 8.56 12.68 -14.27
CA ARG A 184 9.77 12.24 -13.55
C ARG A 184 9.53 11.00 -12.72
N MET A 185 8.35 10.85 -12.11
CA MET A 185 7.98 9.65 -11.38
C MET A 185 7.86 8.43 -12.31
N VAL A 186 7.27 8.59 -13.50
CA VAL A 186 7.22 7.51 -14.51
C VAL A 186 8.63 7.15 -14.99
N LYS A 187 9.50 8.14 -15.23
CA LYS A 187 10.88 7.87 -15.61
C LYS A 187 11.67 7.12 -14.51
N ALA A 188 11.50 7.53 -13.25
CA ALA A 188 12.15 6.89 -12.12
C ALA A 188 11.71 5.44 -11.93
N SER A 189 10.41 5.16 -12.11
CA SER A 189 9.87 3.80 -12.15
C SER A 189 10.55 2.97 -13.24
N GLY A 190 10.60 3.49 -14.47
CA GLY A 190 11.27 2.81 -15.58
C GLY A 190 12.73 2.49 -15.31
N GLU A 191 13.50 3.43 -14.74
CA GLU A 191 14.90 3.20 -14.37
C GLU A 191 15.05 2.12 -13.29
N LEU A 192 14.17 2.09 -12.30
CA LEU A 192 14.18 1.06 -11.25
C LEU A 192 13.78 -0.32 -11.78
N HIS A 193 12.77 -0.37 -12.66
CA HIS A 193 12.32 -1.59 -13.32
C HIS A 193 13.42 -2.17 -14.23
N THR A 194 14.01 -1.36 -15.11
CA THR A 194 15.11 -1.81 -15.99
C THR A 194 16.33 -2.25 -15.18
N GLY A 195 16.68 -1.51 -14.12
CA GLY A 195 17.78 -1.91 -13.23
C GLY A 195 17.50 -3.22 -12.50
N MET A 196 16.24 -3.49 -12.11
CA MET A 196 15.85 -4.77 -11.53
C MET A 196 15.95 -5.90 -12.56
N LEU A 197 15.46 -5.67 -13.78
CA LEU A 197 15.52 -6.63 -14.88
C LEU A 197 16.96 -7.01 -15.24
N GLU A 198 17.86 -6.04 -15.38
CA GLU A 198 19.27 -6.29 -15.70
C GLU A 198 19.96 -7.12 -14.62
N ASN A 199 19.69 -6.83 -13.34
CA ASN A 199 20.27 -7.57 -12.22
C ASN A 199 19.74 -9.00 -12.13
N VAL A 200 18.44 -9.20 -12.35
CA VAL A 200 17.84 -10.54 -12.38
C VAL A 200 18.45 -11.34 -13.54
N MET A 201 18.49 -10.81 -14.76
CA MET A 201 19.03 -11.50 -15.93
C MET A 201 20.52 -11.87 -15.82
N ARG A 202 21.30 -11.13 -15.02
CA ARG A 202 22.72 -11.42 -14.75
C ARG A 202 22.96 -12.29 -13.51
N SER A 203 21.90 -12.73 -12.84
CA SER A 203 22.03 -13.54 -11.63
C SER A 203 22.53 -14.95 -11.95
N PRO A 204 23.37 -15.56 -11.09
CA PRO A 204 23.86 -16.92 -11.32
C PRO A 204 22.72 -17.94 -11.25
N MET A 205 22.90 -19.13 -11.86
CA MET A 205 21.89 -20.21 -11.83
C MET A 205 21.43 -20.55 -10.39
N ALA A 206 22.34 -20.47 -9.42
CA ALA A 206 22.04 -20.68 -8.01
C ALA A 206 20.89 -19.77 -7.50
N PHE A 207 20.78 -18.53 -7.97
CA PHE A 207 19.68 -17.64 -7.61
C PHE A 207 18.33 -18.18 -8.09
N TYR A 208 18.28 -18.73 -9.31
CA TYR A 208 17.06 -19.29 -9.90
C TYR A 208 16.68 -20.64 -9.28
N ASP A 209 17.66 -21.41 -8.82
CA ASP A 209 17.42 -22.70 -8.15
C ASP A 209 16.95 -22.52 -6.70
N THR A 210 17.38 -21.45 -6.02
CA THR A 210 17.02 -21.18 -4.60
C THR A 210 15.84 -20.23 -4.43
N THR A 211 15.53 -19.43 -5.45
CA THR A 211 14.45 -18.43 -5.39
C THR A 211 13.23 -18.94 -6.14
N PRO A 212 12.06 -19.06 -5.48
CA PRO A 212 10.83 -19.42 -6.17
C PRO A 212 10.56 -18.44 -7.30
N MET A 213 10.29 -18.95 -8.51
CA MET A 213 9.96 -18.14 -9.69
C MET A 213 8.85 -17.13 -9.40
N GLY A 214 7.96 -17.52 -8.50
CA GLY A 214 6.92 -16.69 -8.00
C GLY A 214 7.31 -15.44 -7.20
N ARG A 215 8.36 -15.52 -6.38
CA ARG A 215 8.89 -14.35 -5.66
C ARG A 215 9.41 -13.30 -6.64
N VAL A 216 10.03 -13.76 -7.73
CA VAL A 216 10.48 -12.89 -8.83
C VAL A 216 9.26 -12.22 -9.48
N LEU A 217 8.22 -12.99 -9.79
CA LEU A 217 7.00 -12.43 -10.40
C LEU A 217 6.32 -11.39 -9.50
N ASN A 218 6.17 -11.65 -8.20
CA ASN A 218 5.57 -10.71 -7.25
C ASN A 218 6.33 -9.37 -7.18
N ARG A 219 7.65 -9.40 -7.33
CA ARG A 219 8.49 -8.20 -7.42
C ARG A 219 8.25 -7.41 -8.70
N PHE A 220 8.10 -8.08 -9.84
CA PHE A 220 7.83 -7.40 -11.12
C PHE A 220 6.38 -6.94 -11.28
N SER A 221 5.42 -7.55 -10.56
CA SER A 221 4.02 -7.15 -10.59
C SER A 221 3.70 -6.18 -9.45
N ARG A 222 3.55 -6.70 -8.22
CA ARG A 222 3.01 -5.98 -7.09
C ARG A 222 3.95 -4.91 -6.56
N ASP A 223 5.23 -5.22 -6.39
CA ASP A 223 6.17 -4.24 -5.85
C ASP A 223 6.36 -3.09 -6.83
N VAL A 224 6.45 -3.36 -8.14
CA VAL A 224 6.49 -2.33 -9.19
C VAL A 224 5.20 -1.50 -9.20
N ASP A 225 4.02 -2.12 -9.13
CA ASP A 225 2.74 -1.39 -9.04
C ASP A 225 2.71 -0.42 -7.84
N THR A 226 3.18 -0.86 -6.67
CA THR A 226 3.27 0.05 -5.51
C THR A 226 4.26 1.19 -5.73
N LEU A 227 5.33 0.94 -6.49
CA LEU A 227 6.34 1.93 -6.86
C LEU A 227 5.79 2.95 -7.88
N ASP A 228 4.89 2.52 -8.75
CA ASP A 228 4.34 3.31 -9.86
C ASP A 228 3.14 4.16 -9.44
N VAL A 229 2.30 3.63 -8.55
CA VAL A 229 1.02 4.25 -8.18
C VAL A 229 1.04 4.76 -6.75
N ALA A 230 1.25 3.85 -5.79
CA ALA A 230 1.05 4.15 -4.37
C ALA A 230 2.10 5.12 -3.83
N LEU A 231 3.37 4.90 -4.19
CA LEU A 231 4.50 5.69 -3.69
C LEU A 231 4.46 7.14 -4.21
N PRO A 232 4.28 7.41 -5.52
CA PRO A 232 4.04 8.76 -6.05
C PRO A 232 2.89 9.51 -5.37
N SER A 233 1.76 8.84 -5.18
CA SER A 233 0.59 9.41 -4.52
C SER A 233 0.86 9.78 -3.06
N THR A 234 1.58 8.91 -2.34
CA THR A 234 1.96 9.13 -0.94
C THR A 234 2.93 10.31 -0.81
N ILE A 235 3.94 10.39 -1.68
CA ILE A 235 4.89 11.51 -1.70
C ILE A 235 4.16 12.82 -1.98
N ARG A 236 3.25 12.87 -2.96
CA ARG A 236 2.48 14.07 -3.29
C ARG A 236 1.62 14.52 -2.11
N SER A 237 0.95 13.58 -1.45
CA SER A 237 0.15 13.85 -0.25
C SER A 237 1.01 14.36 0.91
N PHE A 238 2.20 13.79 1.10
CA PHE A 238 3.16 14.26 2.10
C PHE A 238 3.63 15.69 1.82
N TYR A 239 4.02 16.00 0.58
CA TYR A 239 4.36 17.35 0.15
C TYR A 239 3.23 18.33 0.44
N SER A 240 2.01 18.01 0.00
CA SER A 240 0.84 18.85 0.22
C SER A 240 0.57 19.10 1.70
N CYS A 241 0.65 18.06 2.53
CA CYS A 241 0.45 18.18 3.96
C CYS A 241 1.53 19.06 4.62
N MET A 242 2.81 18.77 4.39
CA MET A 242 3.93 19.50 4.99
C MET A 242 3.92 20.99 4.65
N PHE A 243 3.77 21.32 3.37
CA PHE A 243 3.74 22.71 2.93
C PHE A 243 2.47 23.44 3.34
N ARG A 244 1.31 22.76 3.36
CA ARG A 244 0.06 23.36 3.83
C ARG A 244 0.13 23.70 5.31
N VAL A 245 0.62 22.78 6.15
CA VAL A 245 0.84 23.04 7.58
C VAL A 245 1.82 24.20 7.78
N THR A 246 2.96 24.17 7.08
CA THR A 246 3.96 25.25 7.16
C THR A 246 3.36 26.59 6.73
N GLY A 247 2.63 26.62 5.62
CA GLY A 247 1.96 27.82 5.13
C GLY A 247 0.93 28.36 6.10
N THR A 248 0.09 27.51 6.69
CA THR A 248 -0.88 27.94 7.71
C THR A 248 -0.20 28.50 8.95
N LEU A 249 0.90 27.89 9.41
CA LEU A 249 1.69 28.40 10.53
C LEU A 249 2.28 29.77 10.22
N ILE A 250 2.79 29.99 9.01
CA ILE A 250 3.32 31.29 8.58
C ILE A 250 2.20 32.34 8.54
N THR A 251 1.04 32.02 7.97
CA THR A 251 -0.12 32.94 7.92
C THR A 251 -0.56 33.35 9.33
N ILE A 252 -0.67 32.39 10.25
CA ILE A 252 -1.06 32.66 11.64
C ILE A 252 0.02 33.48 12.36
N ALA A 253 1.30 33.17 12.15
CA ALA A 253 2.40 33.91 12.76
C ALA A 253 2.44 35.37 12.28
N TYR A 254 2.12 35.63 11.01
CA TYR A 254 1.99 36.98 10.46
C TYR A 254 0.77 37.72 11.03
N SER A 255 -0.39 37.06 11.07
CA SER A 255 -1.65 37.68 11.50
C SER A 255 -1.70 37.92 13.01
N THR A 256 -1.21 36.99 13.84
CA THR A 256 -1.28 37.10 15.30
C THR A 256 -0.03 36.49 15.95
N PRO A 257 1.08 37.26 16.06
CA PRO A 257 2.35 36.76 16.57
C PRO A 257 2.28 36.16 17.99
N ILE A 258 1.40 36.67 18.85
CA ILE A 258 1.21 36.17 20.23
C ILE A 258 0.74 34.71 20.25
N PHE A 259 0.08 34.24 19.18
CA PHE A 259 -0.43 32.87 19.06
C PHE A 259 0.71 31.83 18.96
N LEU A 260 1.93 32.24 18.57
CA LEU A 260 3.10 31.33 18.56
C LEU A 260 3.39 30.72 19.93
N VAL A 261 3.09 31.44 21.02
CA VAL A 261 3.26 30.93 22.38
C VAL A 261 2.38 29.71 22.64
N VAL A 262 1.20 29.63 22.01
CA VAL A 262 0.26 28.49 22.11
C VAL A 262 0.62 27.36 21.16
N VAL A 263 1.21 27.67 19.99
CA VAL A 263 1.67 26.66 19.03
C VAL A 263 2.80 25.80 19.62
N LEU A 264 3.67 26.37 20.45
CA LEU A 264 4.81 25.68 21.04
C LEU A 264 4.40 24.49 21.95
N PRO A 265 3.52 24.64 22.97
CA PRO A 265 3.04 23.51 23.76
C PRO A 265 2.20 22.52 22.95
N LEU A 266 1.43 22.98 21.96
CA LEU A 266 0.71 22.09 21.03
C LEU A 266 1.67 21.23 20.20
N GLY A 267 2.80 21.80 19.74
CA GLY A 267 3.84 21.08 19.01
C GLY A 267 4.51 20.00 19.87
N ILE A 268 4.77 20.29 21.15
CA ILE A 268 5.31 19.31 22.11
C ILE A 268 4.30 18.17 22.33
N LEU A 269 3.02 18.50 22.53
CA LEU A 269 1.96 17.51 22.67
C LEU A 269 1.84 16.64 21.41
N TYR A 270 1.87 17.25 20.23
CA TYR A 270 1.84 16.54 18.96
C TYR A 270 3.04 15.59 18.81
N TRP A 271 4.24 16.04 19.14
CA TRP A 271 5.45 15.21 19.11
C TRP A 271 5.33 14.01 20.05
N PHE A 272 4.78 14.21 21.25
CA PHE A 272 4.52 13.12 22.20
C PHE A 272 3.51 12.12 21.60
N ILE A 273 2.36 12.59 21.12
CA ILE A 273 1.34 11.74 20.48
C ILE A 273 1.95 10.96 19.30
N GLN A 274 2.70 11.62 18.43
CA GLN A 274 3.35 11.00 17.27
C GLN A 274 4.33 9.90 17.69
N ARG A 275 5.08 10.11 18.78
CA ARG A 275 6.03 9.12 19.33
C ARG A 275 5.34 7.83 19.79
N PHE A 276 4.12 7.90 20.32
CA PHE A 276 3.32 6.72 20.69
C PHE A 276 2.52 6.14 19.52
N TYR A 277 2.00 7.00 18.66
CA TYR A 277 1.16 6.61 17.52
C TYR A 277 1.93 5.77 16.50
N ILE A 278 3.12 6.21 16.06
CA ILE A 278 3.87 5.53 14.99
C ILE A 278 4.20 4.07 15.33
N PRO A 279 4.78 3.74 16.51
CA PRO A 279 5.03 2.35 16.88
C PRO A 279 3.74 1.52 16.99
N THR A 280 2.69 2.08 17.59
CA THR A 280 1.42 1.39 17.84
C THR A 280 0.70 1.08 16.53
N SER A 281 0.52 2.07 15.66
CA SER A 281 -0.09 1.91 14.33
C SER A 281 0.67 0.88 13.49
N ARG A 282 2.01 0.92 13.53
CA ARG A 282 2.85 -0.07 12.83
C ARG A 282 2.67 -1.49 13.37
N GLN A 283 2.61 -1.67 14.69
CA GLN A 283 2.33 -2.98 15.28
C GLN A 283 0.93 -3.47 14.93
N LEU A 284 -0.06 -2.59 14.96
CA LEU A 284 -1.45 -2.93 14.65
C LEU A 284 -1.59 -3.39 13.20
N ARG A 285 -0.99 -2.65 12.26
CA ARG A 285 -0.91 -3.04 10.84
C ARG A 285 -0.16 -4.35 10.63
N ARG A 286 0.86 -4.65 11.45
CA ARG A 286 1.55 -5.95 11.44
C ARG A 286 0.63 -7.08 11.90
N ILE A 287 -0.07 -6.92 13.02
CA ILE A 287 -1.00 -7.93 13.54
C ILE A 287 -2.15 -8.17 12.56
N GLU A 288 -2.69 -7.11 11.97
CA GLU A 288 -3.69 -7.19 10.90
C GLU A 288 -3.17 -8.03 9.72
N SER A 289 -1.96 -7.75 9.23
CA SER A 289 -1.36 -8.51 8.13
C SER A 289 -1.12 -9.97 8.48
N THR A 290 -0.62 -10.26 9.69
CA THR A 290 -0.33 -11.63 10.14
C THR A 290 -1.60 -12.44 10.40
N THR A 291 -2.67 -11.83 10.92
CA THR A 291 -3.96 -12.51 11.15
C THR A 291 -4.76 -12.73 9.87
N ARG A 292 -4.50 -11.95 8.82
CA ARG A 292 -5.14 -12.10 7.51
C ARG A 292 -4.66 -13.32 6.73
N SER A 293 -3.36 -13.64 6.79
CA SER A 293 -2.78 -14.76 6.02
C SER A 293 -3.45 -16.13 6.29
N PRO A 294 -3.71 -16.54 7.55
CA PRO A 294 -4.41 -17.80 7.85
C PRO A 294 -5.82 -17.92 7.26
N ILE A 295 -6.49 -16.81 6.95
CA ILE A 295 -7.82 -16.83 6.29
C ILE A 295 -7.67 -17.34 4.86
N TYR A 296 -6.70 -16.81 4.12
CA TYR A 296 -6.42 -17.24 2.74
C TYR A 296 -5.95 -18.70 2.68
N VAL A 297 -5.09 -19.12 3.60
CA VAL A 297 -4.64 -20.51 3.69
C VAL A 297 -5.81 -21.45 3.94
N HIS A 298 -6.67 -21.13 4.92
CA HIS A 298 -7.86 -21.93 5.22
C HIS A 298 -8.82 -21.99 4.03
N PHE A 299 -8.99 -20.88 3.31
CA PHE A 299 -9.81 -20.84 2.10
C PHE A 299 -9.25 -21.76 0.99
N SER A 300 -7.95 -21.67 0.71
CA SER A 300 -7.28 -22.50 -0.30
C SER A 300 -7.35 -24.00 0.04
N GLU A 301 -7.14 -24.36 1.31
CA GLU A 301 -7.29 -25.74 1.80
C GLU A 301 -8.74 -26.23 1.68
N THR A 302 -9.72 -25.37 1.98
CA THR A 302 -11.15 -25.69 1.86
C THR A 302 -11.55 -25.93 0.40
N VAL A 303 -11.07 -25.10 -0.53
CA VAL A 303 -11.35 -25.23 -1.96
C VAL A 303 -10.73 -26.52 -2.52
N SER A 304 -9.46 -26.78 -2.20
CA SER A 304 -8.75 -27.99 -2.64
C SER A 304 -9.35 -29.26 -2.02
N GLY A 305 -9.77 -29.19 -0.76
CA GLY A 305 -10.37 -30.28 0.00
C GLY A 305 -11.89 -30.39 -0.11
N ALA A 306 -12.54 -29.63 -0.99
CA ALA A 306 -14.00 -29.47 -0.98
C ALA A 306 -14.76 -30.80 -1.13
N ALA A 307 -14.24 -31.72 -1.95
CA ALA A 307 -14.83 -33.05 -2.11
C ALA A 307 -14.76 -33.87 -0.81
N SER A 308 -13.61 -33.86 -0.13
CA SER A 308 -13.41 -34.56 1.15
C SER A 308 -14.26 -33.96 2.27
N ILE A 309 -14.32 -32.63 2.38
CA ILE A 309 -15.14 -31.95 3.40
C ILE A 309 -16.62 -32.32 3.22
N ARG A 310 -17.10 -32.37 1.97
CA ARG A 310 -18.48 -32.79 1.68
C ARG A 310 -18.72 -34.27 1.94
N SER A 311 -17.77 -35.15 1.60
CA SER A 311 -17.93 -36.59 1.82
C SER A 311 -17.96 -36.96 3.30
N TYR A 312 -17.24 -36.23 4.15
CA TYR A 312 -17.21 -36.46 5.60
C TYR A 312 -18.30 -35.69 6.37
N GLY A 313 -19.09 -34.82 5.72
CA GLY A 313 -20.17 -34.09 6.36
C GLY A 313 -19.72 -33.06 7.42
N VAL A 314 -18.51 -32.50 7.29
CA VAL A 314 -17.90 -31.59 8.29
C VAL A 314 -17.91 -30.11 7.87
N GLN A 315 -18.87 -29.70 7.03
CA GLN A 315 -18.97 -28.35 6.48
C GLN A 315 -19.12 -27.27 7.56
N GLU A 316 -20.00 -27.50 8.54
CA GLU A 316 -20.27 -26.55 9.64
C GLU A 316 -19.01 -26.20 10.44
N ARG A 317 -18.14 -27.19 10.68
CA ARG A 317 -16.86 -26.97 11.37
C ARG A 317 -15.96 -26.01 10.59
N PHE A 318 -15.80 -26.23 9.28
CA PHE A 318 -14.99 -25.36 8.42
C PHE A 318 -15.60 -23.96 8.31
N VAL A 319 -16.93 -23.83 8.27
CA VAL A 319 -17.61 -22.51 8.26
C VAL A 319 -17.37 -21.78 9.58
N ALA A 320 -17.52 -22.45 10.73
CA ALA A 320 -17.27 -21.87 12.04
C ALA A 320 -15.81 -21.41 12.21
N GLU A 321 -14.86 -22.22 11.75
CA GLU A 321 -13.44 -21.87 11.77
C GLU A 321 -13.12 -20.66 10.88
N SER A 322 -13.72 -20.60 9.68
CA SER A 322 -13.59 -19.45 8.78
C SER A 322 -14.12 -18.16 9.40
N ARG A 323 -15.30 -18.21 10.04
CA ARG A 323 -15.89 -17.08 10.77
C ARG A 323 -14.97 -16.61 11.89
N TYR A 324 -14.50 -17.52 12.74
CA TYR A 324 -13.59 -17.19 13.85
C TYR A 324 -12.32 -16.48 13.37
N ARG A 325 -11.66 -17.00 12.32
CA ARG A 325 -10.45 -16.37 11.76
C ARG A 325 -10.75 -14.98 11.19
N THR A 326 -11.89 -14.81 10.54
CA THR A 326 -12.33 -13.55 9.96
C THR A 326 -12.65 -12.51 11.04
N ASP A 327 -13.41 -12.89 12.08
CA ASP A 327 -13.77 -12.00 13.19
C ASP A 327 -12.53 -11.53 13.97
N ASN A 328 -11.57 -12.43 14.17
CA ASN A 328 -10.29 -12.09 14.80
C ASN A 328 -9.52 -11.06 13.96
N ASN A 329 -9.45 -11.24 12.64
CA ASN A 329 -8.81 -10.26 11.76
C ASN A 329 -9.57 -8.93 11.73
N LEU A 330 -10.90 -8.97 11.68
CA LEU A 330 -11.77 -7.79 11.65
C LEU A 330 -11.56 -6.91 12.89
N SER A 331 -11.36 -7.53 14.06
CA SER A 331 -11.07 -6.82 15.31
C SER A 331 -9.81 -5.95 15.20
N PHE A 332 -8.73 -6.48 14.61
CA PHE A 332 -7.49 -5.74 14.40
C PHE A 332 -7.60 -4.72 13.26
N TYR A 333 -8.30 -5.06 12.19
CA TYR A 333 -8.57 -4.15 11.08
C TYR A 333 -9.37 -2.92 11.54
N PHE A 334 -10.42 -3.13 12.33
CA PHE A 334 -11.22 -2.04 12.88
C PHE A 334 -10.38 -1.14 13.79
N ALA A 335 -9.59 -1.73 14.68
CA ALA A 335 -8.68 -0.96 15.52
C ALA A 335 -7.66 -0.15 14.68
N SER A 336 -7.16 -0.72 13.57
CA SER A 336 -6.24 -0.07 12.61
C SER A 336 -6.90 1.16 11.96
N ILE A 337 -8.15 1.03 11.52
CA ILE A 337 -8.93 2.15 10.96
C ILE A 337 -9.18 3.24 12.01
N VAL A 338 -9.61 2.85 13.22
CA VAL A 338 -9.93 3.81 14.28
C VAL A 338 -8.68 4.57 14.71
N ALA A 339 -7.53 3.91 14.78
CA ALA A 339 -6.27 4.58 15.10
C ALA A 339 -5.85 5.59 14.04
N ASN A 340 -6.23 5.37 12.77
CA ASN A 340 -5.82 6.22 11.64
C ASN A 340 -6.80 7.36 11.33
N ARG A 341 -7.89 7.49 12.08
CA ARG A 341 -8.93 8.52 11.92
C ARG A 341 -8.69 9.71 12.83
#